data_AF-A0A803JR75-F1
#
_entry.id   AF-A0A803JR75-F1
#
_cell.length_a   1.000
_cell.length_b   1.000
_cell.length_c   1.000
_cell.angle_alpha   90.00
_cell.angle_beta   90.00
_cell.angle_gamma   90.00
#
_symmetry.space_group_name_H-M   'P 1'
#
loop_
_entity.id
_entity.type
_entity.pdbx_description
1 polymer ?
#
loop_
_entity_poly.entity_id
_entity_poly.type
_entity_poly.pdbx_seq_one_letter_code
_entity_poly.pdbx_strand_id
1 'polypeptide(L)'
;MIYPKQLFFIFLALGMVILLNSILSQSQIKKALVFSQQISLLEEACQALAKTKKSFFWNHLPKTYSHSSNCKDFILKNNYITLPLSEEEAAFPLAYILTVHKEFETFERLFRAIYMPQNIYCVHVDEKASADFMQAVDSLVQCFPNTFLASKMEPVVYGGISRLQADLNCMKDLLASDVQWKYVINLCGQDFPLKTNREIIHHIKSFKGKNITPGVLPPAHAIPRTKYVHREDIVNSRVVRTRVLKPPPPHNITIYFGSAYVALTREFTRFILEDQRATNLLLWSKDTYSPDEHYWVTLNRIAGMDSQQISGELFRKTSVTKKRHGRPKKRCGQQKRHT
;
A
#
# COMPACT_ATOMS: atom_id res chain seq x y z
N MET A 1 -30.32 60.32 23.56
CA MET A 1 -29.02 60.63 22.93
C MET A 1 -28.21 59.35 22.81
N ILE A 2 -28.23 58.70 21.65
CA ILE A 2 -27.37 57.53 21.40
C ILE A 2 -25.96 58.08 21.20
N TYR A 3 -25.02 57.66 22.05
CA TYR A 3 -23.66 58.19 22.06
C TYR A 3 -22.95 57.86 20.72
N PRO A 4 -22.20 58.80 20.12
CA PRO A 4 -21.52 58.61 18.83
C PRO A 4 -20.57 57.39 18.81
N LYS A 5 -20.09 56.95 19.99
CA LYS A 5 -19.29 55.73 20.14
C LYS A 5 -20.10 54.44 19.88
N GLN A 6 -21.37 54.36 20.29
CA GLN A 6 -22.19 53.16 20.09
C GLN A 6 -22.55 52.98 18.62
N LEU A 7 -22.79 54.07 17.89
CA LEU A 7 -23.10 54.02 16.47
C LEU A 7 -21.91 53.47 15.65
N PHE A 8 -20.69 53.84 16.02
CA PHE A 8 -19.46 53.33 15.41
C PHE A 8 -19.29 51.81 15.57
N PHE A 9 -19.55 51.27 16.77
CA PHE A 9 -19.47 49.82 17.01
C PHE A 9 -20.53 49.03 16.23
N ILE A 10 -21.72 49.58 16.04
CA ILE A 10 -22.78 48.95 15.23
C ILE A 10 -22.36 48.86 13.76
N PHE A 11 -21.81 49.92 13.19
CA PHE A 11 -21.32 49.91 11.80
C PHE A 11 -20.15 48.93 11.61
N LEU A 12 -19.25 48.82 12.59
CA LEU A 12 -18.11 47.91 12.54
C LEU A 12 -18.56 46.44 12.63
N ALA A 13 -19.56 46.15 13.48
CA ALA A 13 -20.17 44.83 13.59
C ALA A 13 -20.95 44.42 12.32
N LEU A 14 -21.75 45.34 11.74
CA LEU A 14 -22.42 45.10 10.46
C LEU A 14 -21.42 44.87 9.33
N GLY A 15 -20.34 45.66 9.29
CA GLY A 15 -19.24 45.46 8.34
C GLY A 15 -18.62 44.07 8.46
N MET A 16 -18.31 43.61 9.68
CA MET A 16 -17.77 42.27 9.95
C MET A 16 -18.73 41.16 9.53
N VAL A 17 -20.04 41.29 9.81
CA VAL A 17 -21.06 40.29 9.43
C VAL A 17 -21.21 40.21 7.91
N ILE A 18 -21.21 41.35 7.21
CA ILE A 18 -21.27 41.39 5.75
C ILE A 18 -20.01 40.75 5.14
N LEU A 19 -18.84 41.02 5.72
CA LEU A 19 -17.57 40.46 5.27
C LEU A 19 -17.51 38.95 5.48
N LEU A 20 -17.95 38.46 6.65
CA LEU A 20 -18.08 37.04 6.96
C LEU A 20 -19.07 36.33 6.02
N ASN A 21 -20.25 36.91 5.78
CA ASN A 21 -21.24 36.37 4.85
C ASN A 21 -20.72 36.35 3.40
N SER A 22 -19.95 37.36 2.99
CA SER A 22 -19.32 37.41 1.66
C SER A 22 -18.23 36.34 1.50
N ILE A 23 -17.42 36.10 2.54
CA ILE A 23 -16.41 35.04 2.56
C ILE A 23 -17.06 33.65 2.56
N LEU A 24 -18.10 33.45 3.37
CA LEU A 24 -18.90 32.21 3.40
C LEU A 24 -19.54 31.96 2.03
N SER A 25 -20.14 32.98 1.41
CA SER A 25 -20.73 32.89 0.07
C SER A 25 -19.70 32.51 -1.00
N GLN A 26 -18.54 33.18 -1.04
CA GLN A 26 -17.47 32.80 -1.97
C GLN A 26 -16.96 31.37 -1.75
N SER A 27 -16.86 30.92 -0.50
CA SER A 27 -16.46 29.54 -0.17
C SER A 27 -17.48 28.52 -0.67
N GLN A 28 -18.78 28.78 -0.48
CA GLN A 28 -19.85 27.91 -0.99
C GLN A 28 -19.91 27.90 -2.52
N ILE A 29 -19.75 29.06 -3.17
CA ILE A 29 -19.71 29.17 -4.64
C ILE A 29 -18.52 28.39 -5.20
N LYS A 30 -17.32 28.51 -4.61
CA LYS A 30 -16.14 27.75 -5.04
C LYS A 30 -16.35 26.24 -4.87
N LYS A 31 -16.94 25.79 -3.76
CA LYS A 31 -17.30 24.38 -3.55
C LYS A 31 -18.32 23.89 -4.58
N ALA A 32 -19.36 24.68 -4.86
CA ALA A 32 -20.39 24.36 -5.85
C ALA A 32 -19.82 24.31 -7.28
N LEU A 33 -18.88 25.19 -7.63
CA LEU A 33 -18.24 25.22 -8.95
C LEU A 33 -17.32 24.00 -9.17
N VAL A 34 -16.53 23.61 -8.15
CA VAL A 34 -15.70 22.41 -8.19
C VAL A 34 -16.57 21.15 -8.25
N PHE A 35 -17.66 21.12 -7.48
CA PHE A 35 -18.62 20.03 -7.49
C PHE A 35 -19.35 19.90 -8.83
N SER A 36 -19.74 21.01 -9.48
CA SER A 36 -20.41 20.98 -10.79
C SER A 36 -19.49 20.49 -11.90
N GLN A 37 -18.20 20.88 -11.87
CA GLN A 37 -17.21 20.43 -12.86
C GLN A 37 -16.88 18.93 -12.72
N GLN A 38 -16.95 18.38 -11.49
CA GLN A 38 -16.74 16.96 -11.24
C GLN A 38 -17.98 16.12 -11.60
N ILE A 39 -19.19 16.67 -11.43
CA ILE A 39 -20.44 16.05 -11.87
C ILE A 39 -20.52 15.98 -13.40
N SER A 40 -20.15 17.04 -14.13
CA SER A 40 -20.22 17.03 -15.60
C SER A 40 -19.30 15.97 -16.22
N LEU A 41 -18.12 15.77 -15.65
CA LEU A 41 -17.19 14.71 -16.05
C LEU A 41 -17.72 13.30 -15.72
N LEU A 42 -18.37 13.14 -14.57
CA LEU A 42 -18.99 11.86 -14.20
C LEU A 42 -20.18 11.55 -15.11
N GLU A 43 -20.97 12.55 -15.45
CA GLU A 43 -22.13 12.44 -16.32
C GLU A 43 -21.71 12.05 -17.76
N GLU A 44 -20.68 12.70 -18.31
CA GLU A 44 -20.10 12.32 -19.61
C GLU A 44 -19.53 10.90 -19.60
N ALA A 45 -18.84 10.51 -18.54
CA ALA A 45 -18.30 9.15 -18.38
C ALA A 45 -19.42 8.09 -18.27
N CYS A 46 -20.45 8.37 -17.48
CA CYS A 46 -21.64 7.52 -17.33
C CYS A 46 -22.41 7.39 -18.64
N GLN A 47 -22.60 8.48 -19.39
CA GLN A 47 -23.25 8.48 -20.70
C GLN A 47 -22.41 7.72 -21.75
N ALA A 48 -21.09 7.81 -21.71
CA ALA A 48 -20.21 7.05 -22.60
C ALA A 48 -20.26 5.53 -22.33
N LEU A 49 -20.31 5.14 -21.04
CA LEU A 49 -20.48 3.75 -20.61
C LEU A 49 -21.86 3.20 -20.99
N ALA A 50 -22.92 3.98 -20.79
CA ALA A 50 -24.29 3.61 -21.16
C ALA A 50 -24.46 3.36 -22.67
N LYS A 51 -23.64 4.00 -23.51
CA LYS A 51 -23.64 3.81 -24.96
C LYS A 51 -22.74 2.67 -25.45
N THR A 52 -22.14 1.87 -24.57
CA THR A 52 -21.21 0.76 -24.90
C THR A 52 -20.04 1.14 -25.82
N LYS A 53 -19.72 2.43 -25.96
CA LYS A 53 -18.51 2.87 -26.65
C LYS A 53 -17.33 2.78 -25.69
N LYS A 54 -16.26 2.11 -26.10
CA LYS A 54 -14.97 2.21 -25.42
C LYS A 54 -14.41 3.61 -25.66
N SER A 55 -14.77 4.58 -24.83
CA SER A 55 -14.03 5.84 -24.77
C SER A 55 -12.85 5.66 -23.83
N PHE A 56 -11.67 6.05 -24.30
CA PHE A 56 -10.42 5.96 -23.54
C PHE A 56 -9.97 7.39 -23.24
N PHE A 57 -10.46 7.92 -22.12
CA PHE A 57 -10.18 9.28 -21.68
C PHE A 57 -8.85 9.35 -20.93
N TRP A 58 -7.72 9.34 -21.65
CA TRP A 58 -6.40 9.56 -21.04
C TRP A 58 -6.12 11.03 -20.74
N ASN A 59 -6.66 11.95 -21.53
CA ASN A 59 -6.26 13.36 -21.49
C ASN A 59 -6.95 14.20 -20.41
N HIS A 60 -7.86 13.60 -19.62
CA HIS A 60 -8.64 14.28 -18.59
C HIS A 60 -8.58 13.61 -17.22
N LEU A 61 -7.67 12.66 -17.00
CA LEU A 61 -7.36 12.26 -15.63
C LEU A 61 -6.80 13.50 -14.94
N PRO A 62 -7.46 14.02 -13.87
CA PRO A 62 -6.95 15.16 -13.15
C PRO A 62 -5.51 14.85 -12.76
N LYS A 63 -4.56 15.73 -13.11
CA LYS A 63 -3.24 15.70 -12.50
C LYS A 63 -3.48 15.93 -11.01
N THR A 64 -3.48 14.84 -10.23
CA THR A 64 -3.75 14.83 -8.79
C THR A 64 -2.64 15.53 -8.02
N TYR A 65 -1.44 15.56 -8.63
CA TYR A 65 -0.29 16.30 -8.14
C TYR A 65 -0.37 17.78 -8.51
N SER A 66 -1.14 18.52 -7.73
CA SER A 66 -0.87 19.94 -7.51
C SER A 66 -0.10 20.02 -6.19
N HIS A 67 1.11 20.60 -6.22
CA HIS A 67 1.83 21.04 -5.01
C HIS A 67 1.00 22.12 -4.29
N SER A 68 -0.10 21.71 -3.67
CA SER A 68 -0.82 22.52 -2.72
C SER A 68 0.04 22.52 -1.47
N SER A 69 0.63 23.66 -1.11
CA SER A 69 1.42 23.83 0.11
C SER A 69 0.62 23.61 1.40
N ASN A 70 -0.70 23.40 1.28
CA ASN A 70 -1.61 23.14 2.39
C ASN A 70 -2.25 21.75 2.26
N CYS A 71 -2.00 20.89 3.25
CA CYS A 71 -2.54 19.54 3.34
C CYS A 71 -4.07 19.48 3.41
N LYS A 72 -4.73 20.44 4.06
CA LYS A 72 -6.20 20.48 4.11
C LYS A 72 -6.79 20.66 2.72
N ASP A 73 -6.23 21.58 1.96
CA ASP A 73 -6.66 21.84 0.58
C ASP A 73 -6.34 20.64 -0.33
N PHE A 74 -5.18 20.00 -0.14
CA PHE A 74 -4.80 18.80 -0.88
C PHE A 74 -5.80 17.65 -0.64
N ILE A 75 -6.10 17.34 0.61
CA ILE A 75 -7.04 16.28 1.01
C ILE A 75 -8.43 16.52 0.42
N LEU A 76 -8.93 17.76 0.53
CA LEU A 76 -10.26 18.13 0.02
C LEU A 76 -10.32 18.11 -1.51
N LYS A 77 -9.36 18.74 -2.20
CA LYS A 77 -9.32 18.79 -3.67
C LYS A 77 -9.17 17.41 -4.29
N ASN A 78 -8.43 16.52 -3.63
CA ASN A 78 -8.21 15.15 -4.12
C ASN A 78 -9.28 14.15 -3.65
N ASN A 79 -10.32 14.58 -2.93
CA ASN A 79 -11.45 13.75 -2.49
C ASN A 79 -11.03 12.56 -1.62
N TYR A 80 -10.10 12.76 -0.69
CA TYR A 80 -9.78 11.75 0.31
C TYR A 80 -10.93 11.59 1.31
N ILE A 81 -11.19 10.35 1.72
CA ILE A 81 -12.17 10.04 2.76
C ILE A 81 -11.58 10.42 4.11
N THR A 82 -12.20 11.35 4.82
CA THR A 82 -11.65 11.92 6.07
C THR A 82 -12.31 11.38 7.33
N LEU A 83 -13.39 10.61 7.21
CA LEU A 83 -14.10 9.97 8.33
C LEU A 83 -14.42 8.50 7.99
N PRO A 84 -14.45 7.58 8.98
CA PRO A 84 -14.90 6.21 8.75
C PRO A 84 -16.31 6.20 8.16
N LEU A 85 -16.55 5.33 7.16
CA LEU A 85 -17.84 5.27 6.46
C LEU A 85 -18.89 4.39 7.17
N SER A 86 -18.47 3.59 8.16
CA SER A 86 -19.36 2.78 8.99
C SER A 86 -18.71 2.42 10.33
N GLU A 87 -19.52 2.09 11.33
CA GLU A 87 -19.04 1.58 12.63
C GLU A 87 -18.25 0.28 12.46
N GLU A 88 -18.66 -0.58 11.52
CA GLU A 88 -17.96 -1.82 11.20
C GLU A 88 -16.51 -1.54 10.76
N GLU A 89 -16.34 -0.56 9.87
CA GLU A 89 -15.03 -0.18 9.36
C GLU A 89 -14.18 0.53 10.42
N ALA A 90 -14.80 1.35 11.28
CA ALA A 90 -14.13 2.00 12.40
C ALA A 90 -13.60 0.98 13.44
N ALA A 91 -14.37 -0.07 13.71
CA ALA A 91 -14.03 -1.10 14.69
C ALA A 91 -13.04 -2.16 14.18
N PHE A 92 -12.69 -2.14 12.89
CA PHE A 92 -11.77 -3.10 12.28
C PHE A 92 -10.64 -2.41 11.50
N PRO A 93 -9.71 -1.71 12.18
CA PRO A 93 -8.60 -1.04 11.50
C PRO A 93 -7.68 -2.02 10.78
N LEU A 94 -7.31 -1.69 9.55
CA LEU A 94 -6.33 -2.40 8.75
C LEU A 94 -5.00 -1.65 8.75
N ALA A 95 -3.91 -2.40 8.68
CA ALA A 95 -2.59 -1.89 8.38
C ALA A 95 -2.22 -2.19 6.92
N TYR A 96 -1.50 -1.28 6.29
CA TYR A 96 -0.97 -1.47 4.95
C TYR A 96 0.54 -1.25 4.91
N ILE A 97 1.22 -2.11 4.16
CA ILE A 97 2.62 -1.93 3.78
C ILE A 97 2.65 -1.58 2.30
N LEU A 98 3.23 -0.44 1.95
CA LEU A 98 3.29 0.07 0.58
C LEU A 98 4.75 0.13 0.14
N THR A 99 5.19 -0.85 -0.65
CA THR A 99 6.55 -0.89 -1.22
C THR A 99 6.58 -0.20 -2.58
N VAL A 100 7.24 0.96 -2.66
CA VAL A 100 7.19 1.86 -3.81
C VAL A 100 8.57 2.30 -4.28
N HIS A 101 8.72 2.60 -5.58
CA HIS A 101 10.03 2.96 -6.16
C HIS A 101 9.98 3.92 -7.36
N LYS A 102 8.79 4.21 -7.91
CA LYS A 102 8.56 5.08 -9.08
C LYS A 102 7.06 5.31 -9.32
N GLU A 103 6.72 6.10 -10.34
CA GLU A 103 5.35 6.33 -10.84
C GLU A 103 4.45 6.91 -9.74
N PHE A 104 4.80 8.11 -9.25
CA PHE A 104 4.13 8.74 -8.10
C PHE A 104 2.62 8.85 -8.28
N GLU A 105 2.13 9.24 -9.46
CA GLU A 105 0.69 9.40 -9.69
C GLU A 105 -0.07 8.06 -9.59
N THR A 106 0.58 6.96 -9.94
CA THR A 106 -0.01 5.61 -9.78
C THR A 106 -0.07 5.23 -8.31
N PHE A 107 1.01 5.49 -7.57
CA PHE A 107 1.05 5.29 -6.13
C PHE A 107 0.01 6.14 -5.40
N GLU A 108 -0.07 7.44 -5.68
CA GLU A 108 -1.05 8.35 -5.08
C GLU A 108 -2.48 7.88 -5.35
N ARG A 109 -2.75 7.42 -6.58
CA ARG A 109 -4.07 6.89 -6.95
C ARG A 109 -4.41 5.62 -6.17
N LEU A 110 -3.44 4.71 -6.01
CA LEU A 110 -3.59 3.52 -5.15
C LEU A 110 -3.86 3.95 -3.71
N PHE A 111 -3.01 4.82 -3.15
CA PHE A 111 -3.10 5.29 -1.78
C PHE A 111 -4.48 5.89 -1.50
N ARG A 112 -4.95 6.81 -2.35
CA ARG A 112 -6.30 7.38 -2.25
C ARG A 112 -7.40 6.30 -2.29
N ALA A 113 -7.27 5.28 -3.12
CA ALA A 113 -8.28 4.23 -3.27
C ALA A 113 -8.39 3.32 -2.03
N ILE A 114 -7.31 3.18 -1.26
CA ILE A 114 -7.29 2.36 -0.03
C ILE A 114 -7.32 3.18 1.25
N TYR A 115 -7.18 4.51 1.17
CA TYR A 115 -7.08 5.39 2.32
C TYR A 115 -8.39 5.44 3.10
N MET A 116 -8.29 5.20 4.41
CA MET A 116 -9.33 5.39 5.39
C MET A 116 -8.68 5.93 6.68
N PRO A 117 -9.33 6.88 7.39
CA PRO A 117 -8.71 7.57 8.53
C PRO A 117 -8.47 6.67 9.74
N GLN A 118 -9.22 5.57 9.90
CA GLN A 118 -9.02 4.61 11.00
C GLN A 118 -7.92 3.59 10.73
N ASN A 119 -7.53 3.39 9.47
CA ASN A 119 -6.47 2.45 9.09
C ASN A 119 -5.08 3.07 9.35
N ILE A 120 -4.03 2.30 9.14
CA ILE A 120 -2.64 2.78 9.26
C ILE A 120 -1.78 2.31 8.08
N TYR A 121 -0.84 3.16 7.65
CA TYR A 121 -0.09 2.95 6.42
C TYR A 121 1.41 3.17 6.65
N CYS A 122 2.21 2.14 6.40
CA CYS A 122 3.66 2.26 6.31
C CYS A 122 4.08 2.27 4.85
N VAL A 123 4.83 3.30 4.44
CA VAL A 123 5.35 3.44 3.09
C VAL A 123 6.86 3.19 3.10
N HIS A 124 7.28 2.14 2.40
CA HIS A 124 8.70 1.86 2.14
C HIS A 124 9.05 2.35 0.75
N VAL A 125 9.98 3.31 0.68
CA VAL A 125 10.51 3.86 -0.57
C VAL A 125 11.87 3.22 -0.83
N ASP A 126 12.02 2.57 -1.99
CA ASP A 126 13.30 1.99 -2.41
C ASP A 126 14.41 3.05 -2.36
N GLU A 127 15.53 2.76 -1.69
CA GLU A 127 16.69 3.67 -1.59
C GLU A 127 17.26 4.05 -2.96
N LYS A 128 16.97 3.26 -3.99
CA LYS A 128 17.41 3.51 -5.38
C LYS A 128 16.42 4.36 -6.17
N ALA A 129 15.33 4.85 -5.57
CA ALA A 129 14.39 5.76 -6.22
C ALA A 129 15.04 7.13 -6.48
N SER A 130 14.44 7.93 -7.39
CA SER A 130 14.92 9.29 -7.62
C SER A 130 14.59 10.21 -6.44
N ALA A 131 15.40 11.24 -6.23
CA ALA A 131 15.16 12.24 -5.19
C ALA A 131 13.77 12.89 -5.33
N ASP A 132 13.36 13.24 -6.55
CA ASP A 132 12.03 13.80 -6.82
C ASP A 132 10.90 12.87 -6.40
N PHE A 133 11.05 11.56 -6.63
CA PHE A 133 10.06 10.58 -6.22
C PHE A 133 10.01 10.47 -4.69
N MET A 134 11.17 10.39 -4.03
CA MET A 134 11.25 10.37 -2.56
C MET A 134 10.59 11.61 -1.95
N GLN A 135 10.89 12.80 -2.47
CA GLN A 135 10.33 14.05 -1.99
C GLN A 135 8.82 14.14 -2.20
N ALA A 136 8.32 13.67 -3.35
CA ALA A 136 6.89 13.65 -3.63
C ALA A 136 6.14 12.70 -2.67
N VAL A 137 6.70 11.51 -2.40
CA VAL A 137 6.14 10.57 -1.42
C VAL A 137 6.16 11.15 -0.01
N ASP A 138 7.27 11.74 0.42
CA ASP A 138 7.38 12.39 1.73
C ASP A 138 6.33 13.51 1.90
N SER A 139 6.21 14.38 0.89
CA SER A 139 5.21 15.47 0.88
C SER A 139 3.77 14.94 0.98
N LEU A 140 3.46 13.82 0.32
CA LEU A 140 2.15 13.18 0.43
C LEU A 140 1.92 12.64 1.85
N VAL A 141 2.88 11.87 2.37
CA VAL A 141 2.78 11.18 3.65
C VAL A 141 2.57 12.16 4.80
N GLN A 142 3.27 13.31 4.80
CA GLN A 142 3.14 14.36 5.82
C GLN A 142 1.72 14.94 5.95
N CYS A 143 0.87 14.79 4.94
CA CYS A 143 -0.51 15.25 5.00
C CYS A 143 -1.46 14.31 5.75
N PHE A 144 -1.05 13.07 6.06
CA PHE A 144 -1.92 12.06 6.64
C PHE A 144 -1.37 11.56 7.98
N PRO A 145 -2.05 11.82 9.11
CA PRO A 145 -1.50 11.53 10.45
C PRO A 145 -1.36 10.02 10.75
N ASN A 146 -2.08 9.17 10.01
CA ASN A 146 -2.05 7.72 10.12
C ASN A 146 -1.18 7.05 9.04
N THR A 147 -0.32 7.83 8.38
CA THR A 147 0.62 7.36 7.35
C THR A 147 2.03 7.81 7.70
N PHE A 148 3.01 6.93 7.53
CA PHE A 148 4.40 7.24 7.83
C PHE A 148 5.36 6.52 6.86
N LEU A 149 6.55 7.07 6.71
CA LEU A 149 7.66 6.42 6.01
C LEU A 149 8.30 5.38 6.94
N ALA A 150 8.66 4.21 6.38
CA ALA A 150 9.39 3.19 7.13
C ALA A 150 10.65 3.78 7.78
N SER A 151 10.93 3.39 9.03
CA SER A 151 12.10 3.84 9.79
C SER A 151 13.42 3.39 9.16
N LYS A 152 13.37 2.34 8.33
CA LYS A 152 14.51 1.83 7.58
C LYS A 152 14.12 1.48 6.13
N MET A 153 14.78 2.14 5.19
CA MET A 153 14.66 1.85 3.76
C MET A 153 15.65 0.74 3.35
N GLU A 154 15.40 0.12 2.20
CA GLU A 154 16.25 -0.95 1.66
C GLU A 154 16.43 -0.72 0.15
N PRO A 155 17.62 -1.00 -0.41
CA PRO A 155 17.85 -0.92 -1.85
C PRO A 155 17.30 -2.19 -2.52
N VAL A 156 16.01 -2.19 -2.85
CA VAL A 156 15.29 -3.43 -3.19
C VAL A 156 15.81 -4.06 -4.49
N VAL A 157 16.27 -5.31 -4.40
CA VAL A 157 16.74 -6.14 -5.51
C VAL A 157 15.68 -7.18 -5.87
N TYR A 158 15.36 -7.30 -7.15
CA TYR A 158 14.40 -8.30 -7.63
C TYR A 158 14.83 -9.72 -7.28
N GLY A 159 13.96 -10.45 -6.60
CA GLY A 159 14.20 -11.82 -6.14
C GLY A 159 15.19 -11.92 -4.99
N GLY A 160 15.59 -10.79 -4.41
CA GLY A 160 16.49 -10.70 -3.28
C GLY A 160 15.77 -10.63 -1.94
N ILE A 161 16.54 -10.79 -0.85
CA ILE A 161 16.04 -10.66 0.52
C ILE A 161 15.59 -9.24 0.85
N SER A 162 16.20 -8.24 0.22
CA SER A 162 15.85 -6.83 0.37
C SER A 162 14.36 -6.55 0.16
N ARG A 163 13.67 -7.29 -0.73
CA ARG A 163 12.22 -7.20 -0.91
C ARG A 163 11.45 -7.65 0.34
N LEU A 164 11.81 -8.78 0.93
CA LEU A 164 11.20 -9.28 2.17
C LEU A 164 11.54 -8.36 3.35
N GLN A 165 12.78 -7.86 3.41
CA GLN A 165 13.26 -6.96 4.46
C GLN A 165 12.49 -5.64 4.48
N ALA A 166 12.12 -5.09 3.32
CA ALA A 166 11.28 -3.90 3.21
C ALA A 166 9.92 -4.07 3.94
N ASP A 167 9.26 -5.22 3.77
CA ASP A 167 8.01 -5.52 4.49
C ASP A 167 8.26 -5.69 5.99
N LEU A 168 9.33 -6.38 6.38
CA LEU A 168 9.68 -6.59 7.79
C LEU A 168 9.98 -5.29 8.53
N ASN A 169 10.63 -4.32 7.88
CA ASN A 169 10.88 -3.00 8.45
C ASN A 169 9.55 -2.29 8.73
N CYS A 170 8.62 -2.29 7.77
CA CYS A 170 7.29 -1.74 7.98
C CYS A 170 6.48 -2.49 9.05
N MET A 171 6.55 -3.83 9.11
CA MET A 171 5.89 -4.61 10.15
C MET A 171 6.33 -4.20 11.56
N LYS A 172 7.63 -3.93 11.74
CA LYS A 172 8.19 -3.45 13.00
C LYS A 172 7.59 -2.10 13.40
N ASP A 173 7.57 -1.14 12.48
CA ASP A 173 7.05 0.20 12.75
C ASP A 173 5.53 0.18 12.99
N LEU A 174 4.79 -0.63 12.22
CA LEU A 174 3.34 -0.81 12.39
C LEU A 174 2.99 -1.40 13.76
N LEU A 175 3.80 -2.33 14.28
CA LEU A 175 3.60 -2.89 15.62
C LEU A 175 3.91 -1.91 16.75
N ALA A 176 4.78 -0.92 16.48
CA ALA A 176 5.11 0.15 17.42
C ALA A 176 4.06 1.27 17.47
N SER A 177 3.12 1.31 16.51
CA SER A 177 2.02 2.27 16.52
C SER A 177 0.98 1.97 17.60
N ASP A 178 0.36 3.02 18.14
CA ASP A 178 -0.77 2.93 19.06
C ASP A 178 -2.05 2.37 18.41
N VAL A 179 -2.15 2.41 17.08
CA VAL A 179 -3.32 1.88 16.36
C VAL A 179 -3.40 0.36 16.54
N GLN A 180 -4.49 -0.11 17.15
CA GLN A 180 -4.75 -1.54 17.37
C GLN A 180 -5.36 -2.20 16.12
N TRP A 181 -4.62 -2.17 15.01
CA TRP A 181 -5.00 -2.80 13.75
C TRP A 181 -5.12 -4.32 13.87
N LYS A 182 -5.95 -4.92 13.01
CA LYS A 182 -6.31 -6.34 13.07
C LYS A 182 -5.51 -7.19 12.08
N TYR A 183 -5.35 -6.67 10.86
CA TYR A 183 -4.61 -7.32 9.80
C TYR A 183 -3.70 -6.34 9.09
N VAL A 184 -2.51 -6.80 8.69
CA VAL A 184 -1.62 -6.10 7.78
C VAL A 184 -1.71 -6.70 6.38
N ILE A 185 -1.82 -5.84 5.36
CA ILE A 185 -1.85 -6.23 3.94
C ILE A 185 -0.68 -5.55 3.24
N ASN A 186 0.20 -6.33 2.62
CA ASN A 186 1.30 -5.77 1.84
C ASN A 186 0.92 -5.59 0.36
N LEU A 187 1.30 -4.44 -0.19
CA LEU A 187 1.04 -4.04 -1.56
C LEU A 187 2.31 -3.44 -2.15
N CYS A 188 2.38 -3.41 -3.48
CA CYS A 188 3.34 -2.59 -4.19
C CYS A 188 2.65 -1.42 -4.91
N GLY A 189 3.44 -0.40 -5.30
CA GLY A 189 2.92 0.82 -5.94
C GLY A 189 2.18 0.64 -7.28
N GLN A 190 2.06 -0.58 -7.82
CA GLN A 190 1.32 -0.88 -9.04
C GLN A 190 0.11 -1.81 -8.81
N ASP A 191 -0.18 -2.18 -7.55
CA ASP A 191 -1.41 -2.87 -7.21
C ASP A 191 -2.60 -1.89 -7.21
N PHE A 192 -3.82 -2.42 -7.27
CA PHE A 192 -5.03 -1.61 -7.17
C PHE A 192 -6.18 -2.42 -6.56
N PRO A 193 -6.97 -1.85 -5.62
CA PRO A 193 -8.05 -2.59 -4.98
C PRO A 193 -9.18 -2.88 -5.97
N LEU A 194 -9.74 -4.11 -5.89
CA LEU A 194 -10.93 -4.54 -6.64
C LEU A 194 -12.19 -4.60 -5.76
N LYS A 195 -12.05 -4.16 -4.52
CA LYS A 195 -13.02 -4.25 -3.42
C LYS A 195 -12.89 -2.98 -2.60
N THR A 196 -14.02 -2.48 -2.09
CA THR A 196 -14.07 -1.39 -1.12
C THR A 196 -13.47 -1.82 0.22
N ASN A 197 -13.12 -0.86 1.09
CA ASN A 197 -12.61 -1.16 2.42
C ASN A 197 -13.58 -2.05 3.23
N ARG A 198 -14.88 -1.74 3.22
CA ARG A 198 -15.92 -2.58 3.83
C ARG A 198 -15.93 -4.01 3.28
N GLU A 199 -15.85 -4.20 1.97
CA GLU A 199 -15.79 -5.55 1.37
C GLU A 199 -14.51 -6.30 1.74
N ILE A 200 -13.37 -5.61 1.82
CA ILE A 200 -12.09 -6.19 2.28
C ILE A 200 -12.24 -6.67 3.72
N ILE A 201 -12.77 -5.83 4.62
CA ILE A 201 -13.00 -6.17 6.02
C ILE A 201 -13.95 -7.37 6.14
N HIS A 202 -15.09 -7.34 5.43
CA HIS A 202 -16.04 -8.43 5.42
C HIS A 202 -15.39 -9.75 4.96
N HIS A 203 -14.58 -9.70 3.90
CA HIS A 203 -13.88 -10.88 3.42
C HIS A 203 -12.83 -11.39 4.41
N ILE A 204 -12.00 -10.51 4.98
CA ILE A 204 -10.98 -10.88 5.97
C ILE A 204 -11.61 -11.50 7.23
N LYS A 205 -12.74 -10.97 7.70
CA LYS A 205 -13.49 -11.55 8.84
C LYS A 205 -13.91 -13.00 8.58
N SER A 206 -14.18 -13.39 7.33
CA SER A 206 -14.52 -14.78 6.99
C SER A 206 -13.38 -15.78 7.28
N PHE A 207 -12.14 -15.30 7.40
CA PHE A 207 -10.98 -16.13 7.77
C PHE A 207 -10.84 -16.35 9.28
N LYS A 208 -11.73 -15.77 10.11
CA LYS A 208 -11.84 -16.04 11.55
C LYS A 208 -10.49 -15.95 12.30
N GLY A 209 -9.73 -14.87 12.04
CA GLY A 209 -8.43 -14.66 12.70
C GLY A 209 -7.29 -15.50 12.13
N LYS A 210 -7.45 -16.15 10.97
CA LYS A 210 -6.37 -16.87 10.30
C LYS A 210 -5.65 -15.99 9.29
N ASN A 211 -4.36 -16.26 9.08
CA ASN A 211 -3.55 -15.59 8.07
C ASN A 211 -3.88 -16.07 6.67
N ILE A 212 -3.68 -15.21 5.68
CA ILE A 212 -3.92 -15.49 4.27
C ILE A 212 -2.57 -15.57 3.56
N THR A 213 -2.04 -16.79 3.48
CA THR A 213 -0.75 -17.13 2.85
C THR A 213 -0.89 -18.35 1.93
N PRO A 214 -1.55 -18.19 0.77
CA PRO A 214 -1.77 -19.32 -0.14
C PRO A 214 -0.43 -19.86 -0.63
N GLY A 215 -0.32 -21.18 -0.69
CA GLY A 215 0.88 -21.84 -1.17
C GLY A 215 0.84 -23.35 -1.05
N VAL A 216 1.86 -23.97 -1.65
CA VAL A 216 1.99 -25.40 -1.93
C VAL A 216 3.39 -25.88 -1.56
N LEU A 217 3.59 -27.20 -1.54
CA LEU A 217 4.93 -27.75 -1.48
C LEU A 217 5.77 -27.29 -2.68
N PRO A 218 7.10 -27.23 -2.56
CA PRO A 218 7.96 -26.65 -3.59
C PRO A 218 7.78 -27.37 -4.93
N PRO A 219 7.30 -26.69 -5.99
CA PRO A 219 7.30 -27.27 -7.33
C PRO A 219 8.73 -27.45 -7.82
N ALA A 220 8.96 -28.38 -8.77
CA ALA A 220 10.30 -28.73 -9.24
C ALA A 220 11.17 -27.51 -9.66
N HIS A 221 10.54 -26.50 -10.28
CA HIS A 221 11.24 -25.28 -10.72
C HIS A 221 11.65 -24.34 -9.56
N ALA A 222 11.02 -24.47 -8.38
CA ALA A 222 11.32 -23.66 -7.21
C ALA A 222 12.39 -24.29 -6.30
N ILE A 223 12.58 -25.62 -6.36
CA ILE A 223 13.59 -26.34 -5.56
C ILE A 223 14.99 -25.69 -5.63
N PRO A 224 15.51 -25.28 -6.81
CA PRO A 224 16.84 -24.67 -6.88
C PRO A 224 16.97 -23.36 -6.10
N ARG A 225 15.87 -22.65 -5.82
CA ARG A 225 15.84 -21.34 -5.15
C ARG A 225 16.26 -21.41 -3.69
N THR A 226 16.01 -22.55 -3.05
CA THR A 226 16.36 -22.83 -1.65
C THR A 226 17.41 -23.92 -1.49
N LYS A 227 17.73 -24.65 -2.56
CA LYS A 227 18.82 -25.64 -2.59
C LYS A 227 20.21 -25.01 -2.65
N TYR A 228 20.34 -23.87 -3.33
CA TYR A 228 21.63 -23.19 -3.55
C TYR A 228 21.69 -21.83 -2.86
N VAL A 229 22.89 -21.41 -2.50
CA VAL A 229 23.17 -20.06 -2.03
C VAL A 229 23.05 -19.08 -3.20
N HIS A 230 22.37 -17.98 -2.96
CA HIS A 230 22.17 -16.87 -3.88
C HIS A 230 22.73 -15.58 -3.28
N ARG A 231 23.27 -14.70 -4.13
CA ARG A 231 23.84 -13.41 -3.71
C ARG A 231 23.16 -12.28 -4.45
N GLU A 232 22.79 -11.23 -3.71
CA GLU A 232 22.33 -9.98 -4.31
C GLU A 232 23.51 -9.23 -4.95
N ASP A 233 23.30 -8.80 -6.19
CA ASP A 233 24.14 -7.88 -6.94
C ASP A 233 23.35 -6.58 -7.05
N ILE A 234 23.53 -5.71 -6.05
CA ILE A 234 22.78 -4.44 -5.90
C ILE A 234 23.02 -3.53 -7.10
N VAL A 235 24.28 -3.46 -7.57
CA VAL A 235 24.71 -2.62 -8.69
C VAL A 235 23.93 -2.96 -9.96
N ASN A 236 23.78 -4.26 -10.26
CA ASN A 236 23.03 -4.71 -11.43
C ASN A 236 21.55 -5.05 -11.12
N SER A 237 21.10 -4.80 -9.89
CA SER A 237 19.75 -5.09 -9.39
C SER A 237 19.27 -6.50 -9.76
N ARG A 238 20.10 -7.51 -9.46
CA ARG A 238 19.79 -8.93 -9.73
C ARG A 238 20.26 -9.84 -8.61
N VAL A 239 19.74 -11.05 -8.60
CA VAL A 239 20.24 -12.13 -7.74
C VAL A 239 20.96 -13.18 -8.57
N VAL A 240 22.15 -13.58 -8.12
CA VAL A 240 23.00 -14.57 -8.79
C VAL A 240 23.04 -15.85 -7.98
N ARG A 241 22.68 -16.97 -8.60
CA ARG A 241 22.80 -18.30 -8.01
C ARG A 241 24.27 -18.75 -8.04
N THR A 242 24.77 -19.22 -6.90
CA THR A 242 26.10 -19.84 -6.79
C THR A 242 26.03 -21.37 -6.96
N ARG A 243 27.18 -22.05 -6.90
CA ARG A 243 27.24 -23.52 -6.89
C ARG A 243 27.18 -24.12 -5.47
N VAL A 244 27.17 -23.28 -4.44
CA VAL A 244 27.20 -23.71 -3.03
C VAL A 244 25.81 -24.20 -2.62
N LEU A 245 25.76 -25.40 -2.04
CA LEU A 245 24.53 -25.96 -1.47
C LEU A 245 24.22 -25.30 -0.11
N LYS A 246 22.94 -25.07 0.15
CA LYS A 246 22.48 -24.60 1.46
C LYS A 246 22.37 -25.76 2.45
N PRO A 247 22.62 -25.52 3.75
CA PRO A 247 22.21 -26.47 4.78
C PRO A 247 20.68 -26.64 4.79
N PRO A 248 20.15 -27.73 5.37
CA PRO A 248 18.72 -27.88 5.56
C PRO A 248 18.12 -26.70 6.35
N PRO A 249 16.82 -26.41 6.17
CA PRO A 249 16.13 -25.40 6.97
C PRO A 249 16.27 -25.67 8.46
N PRO A 250 16.35 -24.62 9.30
CA PRO A 250 16.42 -24.79 10.75
C PRO A 250 15.14 -25.43 11.30
N HIS A 251 15.23 -26.03 12.50
CA HIS A 251 14.09 -26.58 13.23
C HIS A 251 13.30 -27.67 12.47
N ASN A 252 13.94 -28.33 11.51
CA ASN A 252 13.30 -29.33 10.64
C ASN A 252 12.02 -28.81 9.94
N ILE A 253 11.99 -27.51 9.62
CA ILE A 253 10.85 -26.86 8.98
C ILE A 253 10.78 -27.27 7.51
N THR A 254 9.61 -27.74 7.08
CA THR A 254 9.30 -27.95 5.67
C THR A 254 9.08 -26.62 4.97
N ILE A 255 9.82 -26.35 3.90
CA ILE A 255 9.64 -25.13 3.09
C ILE A 255 8.43 -25.28 2.17
N TYR A 256 7.58 -24.25 2.14
CA TYR A 256 6.47 -24.10 1.21
C TYR A 256 6.70 -22.90 0.30
N PHE A 257 6.09 -22.89 -0.89
CA PHE A 257 6.13 -21.76 -1.81
C PHE A 257 4.74 -21.20 -2.06
N GLY A 258 4.64 -19.88 -2.16
CA GLY A 258 3.41 -19.12 -2.23
C GLY A 258 3.61 -17.73 -2.81
N SER A 259 2.72 -16.82 -2.43
CA SER A 259 2.74 -15.42 -2.87
C SER A 259 3.58 -14.56 -1.92
N ALA A 260 4.31 -13.59 -2.49
CA ALA A 260 4.90 -12.49 -1.73
C ALA A 260 3.85 -11.57 -1.09
N TYR A 261 2.64 -11.55 -1.65
CA TYR A 261 1.50 -10.75 -1.18
C TYR A 261 0.62 -11.57 -0.26
N VAL A 262 0.37 -11.04 0.93
CA VAL A 262 -0.24 -11.71 2.08
C VAL A 262 -1.16 -10.77 2.85
N ALA A 263 -2.09 -11.33 3.60
CA ALA A 263 -2.79 -10.63 4.67
C ALA A 263 -2.55 -11.38 5.98
N LEU A 264 -1.93 -10.73 6.96
CA LEU A 264 -1.47 -11.36 8.19
C LEU A 264 -2.14 -10.72 9.40
N THR A 265 -2.47 -11.52 10.40
CA THR A 265 -2.95 -10.99 11.69
C THR A 265 -1.86 -10.23 12.42
N ARG A 266 -2.25 -9.30 13.29
CA ARG A 266 -1.30 -8.56 14.13
C ARG A 266 -0.49 -9.48 15.03
N GLU A 267 -1.11 -10.51 15.57
CA GLU A 267 -0.48 -11.53 16.41
C GLU A 267 0.56 -12.32 15.62
N PHE A 268 0.27 -12.68 14.37
CA PHE A 268 1.23 -13.36 13.51
C PHE A 268 2.38 -12.44 13.09
N THR A 269 2.13 -11.15 12.85
CA THR A 269 3.19 -10.17 12.62
C THR A 269 4.11 -10.05 13.83
N ARG A 270 3.56 -10.07 15.06
CA ARG A 270 4.36 -10.11 16.28
C ARG A 270 5.23 -11.36 16.35
N PHE A 271 4.61 -12.53 16.12
CA PHE A 271 5.31 -13.80 16.04
C PHE A 271 6.48 -13.77 15.03
N ILE A 272 6.28 -13.19 13.84
CA ILE A 272 7.33 -13.07 12.82
C ILE A 272 8.57 -12.33 13.33
N LEU A 273 8.39 -11.30 14.17
CA LEU A 273 9.48 -10.45 14.65
C LEU A 273 10.12 -10.96 15.96
N GLU A 274 9.37 -11.69 16.78
CA GLU A 274 9.76 -12.03 18.14
C GLU A 274 10.14 -13.52 18.31
N ASP A 275 9.59 -14.45 17.51
CA ASP A 275 9.84 -15.89 17.68
C ASP A 275 11.20 -16.31 17.08
N GLN A 276 11.95 -17.12 17.83
CA GLN A 276 13.28 -17.59 17.43
C GLN A 276 13.25 -18.45 16.16
N ARG A 277 12.17 -19.21 15.91
CA ARG A 277 12.00 -20.01 14.70
C ARG A 277 11.82 -19.12 13.48
N ALA A 278 11.05 -18.03 13.62
CA ALA A 278 10.90 -17.02 12.57
C ALA A 278 12.24 -16.34 12.26
N THR A 279 12.94 -15.89 13.31
CA THR A 279 14.27 -15.28 13.18
C THR A 279 15.27 -16.22 12.51
N ASN A 280 15.35 -17.49 12.93
CA ASN A 280 16.27 -18.46 12.35
C ASN A 280 15.92 -18.77 10.89
N LEU A 281 14.63 -18.89 10.55
CA LEU A 281 14.21 -19.09 9.16
C LEU A 281 14.54 -17.88 8.29
N LEU A 282 14.39 -16.66 8.82
CA LEU A 282 14.75 -15.43 8.11
C LEU A 282 16.24 -15.40 7.80
N LEU A 283 17.08 -15.68 8.81
CA LEU A 283 18.53 -15.76 8.65
C LEU A 283 18.92 -16.80 7.60
N TRP A 284 18.31 -17.99 7.64
CA TRP A 284 18.51 -19.02 6.63
C TRP A 284 18.01 -18.60 5.23
N SER A 285 16.99 -17.75 5.15
CA SER A 285 16.41 -17.29 3.88
C SER A 285 17.17 -16.14 3.22
N LYS A 286 18.11 -15.48 3.91
CA LYS A 286 18.82 -14.28 3.41
C LYS A 286 19.53 -14.48 2.08
N ASP A 287 20.05 -15.67 1.83
CA ASP A 287 20.82 -16.05 0.65
C ASP A 287 20.08 -17.10 -0.20
N THR A 288 18.75 -16.98 -0.26
CA THR A 288 17.88 -17.74 -1.17
C THR A 288 17.37 -16.84 -2.30
N TYR A 289 16.70 -17.44 -3.30
CA TYR A 289 16.05 -16.68 -4.36
C TYR A 289 14.55 -16.49 -4.10
N SER A 290 14.10 -15.24 -4.10
CA SER A 290 12.73 -14.80 -3.80
C SER A 290 12.22 -15.31 -2.46
N PRO A 291 12.88 -14.97 -1.33
CA PRO A 291 12.47 -15.44 -0.01
C PRO A 291 11.07 -14.97 0.42
N ASP A 292 10.60 -13.86 -0.13
CA ASP A 292 9.22 -13.38 0.00
C ASP A 292 8.19 -14.39 -0.52
N GLU A 293 8.54 -15.24 -1.49
CA GLU A 293 7.66 -16.29 -2.01
C GLU A 293 7.69 -17.61 -1.20
N HIS A 294 8.50 -17.73 -0.13
CA HIS A 294 8.46 -18.92 0.75
C HIS A 294 8.37 -18.62 2.24
N TYR A 295 8.84 -17.46 2.70
CA TYR A 295 8.96 -17.14 4.13
C TYR A 295 7.59 -17.13 4.83
N TRP A 296 6.64 -16.35 4.31
CA TRP A 296 5.31 -16.18 4.93
C TRP A 296 4.52 -17.48 5.00
N VAL A 297 4.43 -18.18 3.87
CA VAL A 297 3.69 -19.43 3.70
C VAL A 297 4.28 -20.55 4.56
N THR A 298 5.61 -20.57 4.72
CA THR A 298 6.33 -21.55 5.54
C THR A 298 6.07 -21.29 7.03
N LEU A 299 6.23 -20.05 7.51
CA LEU A 299 5.96 -19.71 8.91
C LEU A 299 4.52 -19.97 9.30
N ASN A 300 3.58 -19.73 8.39
CA ASN A 300 2.18 -20.00 8.66
C ASN A 300 1.87 -21.51 8.76
N ARG A 301 2.81 -22.42 8.57
CA ARG A 301 2.61 -23.88 8.62
C ARG A 301 3.44 -24.59 9.68
N ILE A 302 4.17 -23.85 10.51
CA ILE A 302 4.91 -24.47 11.62
C ILE A 302 3.93 -24.95 12.69
N ALA A 303 4.28 -26.04 13.39
CA ALA A 303 3.47 -26.56 14.49
C ALA A 303 3.27 -25.50 15.59
N GLY A 304 2.04 -25.42 16.12
CA GLY A 304 1.62 -24.40 17.08
C GLY A 304 0.98 -23.15 16.46
N MET A 305 0.85 -23.08 15.14
CA MET A 305 0.04 -22.08 14.43
C MET A 305 -1.24 -22.74 13.89
N ASP A 306 -2.41 -22.19 14.22
CA ASP A 306 -3.73 -22.65 13.74
C ASP A 306 -3.90 -22.41 12.23
N SER A 307 -3.24 -23.23 11.41
CA SER A 307 -3.23 -23.08 9.97
C SER A 307 -4.12 -24.12 9.28
N GLN A 308 -5.02 -23.65 8.41
CA GLN A 308 -5.71 -24.48 7.42
C GLN A 308 -5.33 -23.99 6.02
N GLN A 309 -5.26 -24.93 5.09
CA GLN A 309 -5.03 -24.66 3.68
C GLN A 309 -6.25 -23.94 3.09
N ILE A 310 -6.06 -22.70 2.63
CA ILE A 310 -7.10 -21.96 1.91
C ILE A 310 -6.61 -21.68 0.48
N SER A 311 -7.43 -22.03 -0.52
CA SER A 311 -7.11 -21.76 -1.93
C SER A 311 -7.09 -20.25 -2.17
N GLY A 312 -5.98 -19.74 -2.72
CA GLY A 312 -5.69 -18.32 -2.86
C GLY A 312 -6.37 -17.61 -4.04
N GLU A 313 -7.53 -18.08 -4.50
CA GLU A 313 -8.15 -17.55 -5.74
C GLU A 313 -8.55 -16.07 -5.62
N LEU A 314 -8.67 -15.50 -4.42
CA LEU A 314 -9.35 -14.21 -4.25
C LEU A 314 -8.46 -12.96 -4.18
N PHE A 315 -7.15 -13.09 -3.95
CA PHE A 315 -6.29 -11.91 -3.77
C PHE A 315 -5.57 -11.44 -5.03
N ARG A 316 -5.65 -12.19 -6.15
CA ARG A 316 -5.01 -11.73 -7.39
C ARG A 316 -5.58 -12.35 -8.67
N LYS A 317 -6.21 -11.53 -9.51
CA LYS A 317 -6.22 -11.75 -10.97
C LYS A 317 -4.98 -11.12 -11.57
N THR A 318 -3.88 -11.86 -11.70
CA THR A 318 -2.75 -11.39 -12.51
C THR A 318 -3.08 -11.49 -13.99
N SER A 319 -3.13 -10.36 -14.70
CA SER A 319 -3.16 -10.34 -16.16
C SER A 319 -1.76 -10.61 -16.73
N VAL A 320 -1.33 -11.87 -16.72
CA VAL A 320 -0.10 -12.27 -17.42
C VAL A 320 -0.40 -12.39 -18.92
N THR A 321 -0.30 -11.29 -19.67
CA THR A 321 -0.23 -11.40 -21.14
C THR A 321 1.14 -11.94 -21.52
N LYS A 322 1.24 -13.24 -21.83
CA LYS A 322 2.41 -13.80 -22.54
C LYS A 322 2.47 -13.14 -23.93
N LYS A 323 3.44 -12.24 -24.16
CA LYS A 323 3.79 -11.89 -25.55
C LYS A 323 4.35 -13.15 -26.21
N ARG A 324 3.89 -13.41 -27.44
CA ARG A 324 4.29 -14.54 -28.29
C ARG A 324 5.78 -14.56 -28.65
N HIS A 325 6.57 -13.57 -28.24
CA HIS A 325 8.03 -13.54 -28.37
C HIS A 325 8.62 -13.15 -27.00
N GLY A 326 9.60 -13.94 -26.53
CA GLY A 326 10.03 -14.01 -25.14
C GLY A 326 10.37 -12.67 -24.48
N ARG A 327 9.57 -12.30 -23.47
CA ARG A 327 9.94 -11.66 -22.20
C ARG A 327 8.66 -11.51 -21.35
N PRO A 328 8.59 -12.04 -20.11
CA PRO A 328 7.44 -11.81 -19.25
C PRO A 328 7.31 -10.33 -18.87
N LYS A 329 6.07 -9.83 -18.74
CA LYS A 329 5.79 -8.49 -18.20
C LYS A 329 6.37 -8.35 -16.79
N LYS A 330 6.88 -7.15 -16.51
CA LYS A 330 7.61 -6.83 -15.29
C LYS A 330 6.68 -6.74 -14.08
N ARG A 331 7.01 -7.45 -12.99
CA ARG A 331 6.36 -7.35 -11.67
C ARG A 331 7.04 -6.24 -10.86
N CYS A 332 6.37 -5.72 -9.83
CA CYS A 332 6.96 -4.77 -8.88
C CYS A 332 8.35 -5.21 -8.37
N GLY A 333 9.29 -4.27 -8.28
CA GLY A 333 10.69 -4.51 -7.91
C GLY A 333 11.67 -4.70 -9.09
N GLN A 334 11.22 -4.53 -10.34
CA GLN A 334 12.07 -4.77 -11.52
C GLN A 334 12.74 -3.50 -12.05
N GLN A 335 13.94 -3.20 -11.53
CA GLN A 335 14.83 -2.21 -12.12
C GLN A 335 15.83 -2.90 -13.07
N LYS A 336 15.89 -2.47 -14.33
CA LYS A 336 17.09 -2.63 -15.18
C LYS A 336 17.52 -1.21 -15.56
N ARG A 337 18.80 -0.87 -15.36
CA ARG A 337 19.38 0.31 -15.98
C ARG A 337 19.24 0.17 -17.51
N HIS A 338 18.71 1.20 -18.15
CA HIS A 338 18.94 1.41 -19.57
C HIS A 338 20.40 1.85 -19.70
N THR A 339 21.25 0.95 -20.17
CA THR A 339 22.55 1.29 -20.78
C THR A 339 22.32 1.61 -22.23
#